data_AF-A0A1M7RNC9-F1
#
_entry.id   AF-A0A1M7RNC9-F1
#
_cell.length_a   1.000
_cell.length_b   1.000
_cell.length_c   1.000
_cell.angle_alpha   90.00
_cell.angle_beta   90.00
_cell.angle_gamma   90.00
#
_symmetry.space_group_name_H-M   'P 1'
#
loop_
_entity.id
_entity.type
_entity.pdbx_description
1 polymer ?
#
loop_
_entity_poly.entity_id
_entity_poly.type
_entity_poly.pdbx_seq_one_letter_code
_entity_poly.pdbx_strand_id
1 'polypeptide(L)'
;MQQIPSGEAASVLTDPAFVVPPVPPATGGVAWLRATVARFSTGEDHARRRALAVGMLAAVPPDSLRGAYRGHPVDVLARALGIAAPVVELVDYVAQAYQPGTGDETRADAALPRLVEACGGAYDETTAARIGLLVQACRATADLIDRSRTAPVEEVLQNRPPVPMTKRQALVGGDLVSVPLAGDLAFGAGPHRCPGRAHALALVDGALRGPNRTRPAS
;
A
#
# COMPACT_ATOMS: atom_id res chain seq x y z
N MET A 1 2.96 -23.04 -5.15
CA MET A 1 3.59 -21.85 -4.54
C MET A 1 4.16 -22.25 -3.21
N GLN A 2 5.49 -22.29 -3.08
CA GLN A 2 6.17 -22.68 -1.84
C GLN A 2 6.14 -21.52 -0.84
N GLN A 3 6.00 -21.80 0.46
CA GLN A 3 6.11 -20.80 1.50
C GLN A 3 7.54 -20.75 2.04
N ILE A 4 8.14 -19.56 2.06
CA ILE A 4 9.47 -19.31 2.60
C ILE A 4 9.39 -19.26 4.14
N PRO A 5 10.30 -19.93 4.88
CA PRO A 5 10.39 -19.80 6.33
C PRO A 5 10.68 -18.35 6.76
N SER A 6 10.16 -17.91 7.92
CA SER A 6 10.35 -16.53 8.39
C SER A 6 11.81 -16.12 8.54
N GLY A 7 12.70 -17.05 8.90
CA GLY A 7 14.14 -16.80 9.02
C GLY A 7 14.86 -16.53 7.69
N GLU A 8 14.27 -16.92 6.56
CA GLU A 8 14.84 -16.75 5.22
C GLU A 8 14.20 -15.58 4.45
N ALA A 9 13.12 -15.00 4.99
CA ALA A 9 12.33 -13.98 4.32
C ALA A 9 13.15 -12.75 3.92
N ALA A 10 14.03 -12.25 4.80
CA ALA A 10 14.87 -11.10 4.51
C ALA A 10 15.81 -11.34 3.32
N SER A 11 16.42 -12.53 3.25
CA SER A 11 17.30 -12.94 2.16
C SER A 11 16.53 -12.95 0.83
N VAL A 12 15.36 -13.61 0.79
CA VAL A 12 14.53 -13.67 -0.43
C VAL A 12 14.03 -12.27 -0.86
N LEU A 13 13.74 -11.37 0.07
CA LEU A 13 13.29 -10.00 -0.27
C LEU A 13 14.40 -9.10 -0.82
N THR A 14 15.66 -9.43 -0.56
CA THR A 14 16.82 -8.61 -0.93
C THR A 14 17.65 -9.22 -2.06
N ASP A 15 17.46 -10.51 -2.34
CA ASP A 15 18.14 -11.23 -3.41
C ASP A 15 17.61 -10.82 -4.79
N PRO A 16 18.46 -10.31 -5.71
CA PRO A 16 18.05 -9.94 -7.06
C PRO A 16 17.56 -11.12 -7.92
N ALA A 17 17.81 -12.37 -7.52
CA ALA A 17 17.26 -13.55 -8.18
C ALA A 17 15.73 -13.73 -7.94
N PHE A 18 15.15 -12.99 -6.98
CA PHE A 18 13.72 -13.04 -6.66
C PHE A 18 13.04 -11.72 -6.97
N VAL A 19 12.28 -11.69 -8.07
CA VAL A 19 11.56 -10.49 -8.53
C VAL A 19 10.09 -10.53 -8.11
N VAL A 20 9.40 -9.40 -8.24
CA VAL A 20 7.94 -9.39 -8.19
C VAL A 20 7.38 -10.13 -9.42
N PRO A 21 6.28 -10.92 -9.28
CA PRO A 21 5.67 -11.58 -10.44
C PRO A 21 5.30 -10.56 -11.52
N PRO A 22 5.60 -10.83 -12.80
CA PRO A 22 5.34 -9.91 -13.89
C PRO A 22 3.84 -9.71 -14.08
N VAL A 23 3.46 -8.48 -14.41
CA VAL A 23 2.09 -8.10 -14.73
C VAL A 23 2.02 -7.77 -16.23
N PRO A 24 1.10 -8.38 -16.99
CA PRO A 24 0.92 -8.04 -18.41
C PRO A 24 0.59 -6.56 -18.60
N PRO A 25 1.05 -5.93 -19.70
CA PRO A 25 0.66 -4.57 -20.02
C PRO A 25 -0.85 -4.47 -20.26
N ALA A 26 -1.44 -3.36 -19.85
CA ALA A 26 -2.86 -3.07 -20.04
C ALA A 26 -3.08 -1.56 -20.20
N THR A 27 -4.13 -1.18 -20.91
CA THR A 27 -4.46 0.21 -21.25
C THR A 27 -5.59 0.79 -20.41
N GLY A 28 -6.27 -0.03 -19.60
CA GLY A 28 -7.34 0.40 -18.69
C GLY A 28 -7.58 -0.59 -17.56
N GLY A 29 -8.50 -0.23 -16.68
CA GLY A 29 -8.89 -1.06 -15.53
C GLY A 29 -7.77 -1.27 -14.51
N VAL A 30 -8.05 -2.06 -13.47
CA VAL A 30 -7.10 -2.38 -12.40
C VAL A 30 -5.84 -3.05 -12.96
N ALA A 31 -5.95 -3.72 -14.11
CA ALA A 31 -4.83 -4.26 -14.86
C ALA A 31 -3.83 -3.18 -15.28
N TRP A 32 -4.29 -2.05 -15.83
CA TRP A 32 -3.41 -0.91 -16.14
C TRP A 32 -2.72 -0.38 -14.89
N LEU A 33 -3.47 -0.24 -13.78
CA LEU A 33 -2.88 0.24 -12.53
C LEU A 33 -1.78 -0.70 -12.04
N ARG A 34 -2.02 -2.02 -12.01
CA ARG A 34 -1.02 -3.02 -11.63
C ARG A 34 0.20 -2.97 -12.56
N ALA A 35 -0.01 -2.82 -13.87
CA ALA A 35 1.05 -2.75 -14.87
C ALA A 35 1.89 -1.46 -14.80
N THR A 36 1.41 -0.41 -14.13
CA THR A 36 1.99 0.95 -14.17
C THR A 36 2.56 1.42 -12.82
N VAL A 37 2.28 0.71 -11.72
CA VAL A 37 2.81 1.06 -10.38
C VAL A 37 4.11 0.34 -10.05
N ALA A 38 4.95 1.00 -9.24
CA ALA A 38 6.23 0.46 -8.77
C ALA A 38 6.09 -0.89 -8.03
N ARG A 39 4.99 -1.12 -7.32
CA ARG A 39 4.78 -2.33 -6.49
C ARG A 39 4.90 -3.64 -7.27
N PHE A 40 4.58 -3.63 -8.57
CA PHE A 40 4.60 -4.79 -9.46
C PHE A 40 5.59 -4.65 -10.62
N SER A 41 6.51 -3.68 -10.53
CA SER A 41 7.53 -3.44 -11.55
C SER A 41 8.88 -3.98 -11.09
N THR A 42 9.81 -4.21 -12.01
CA THR A 42 11.23 -4.47 -11.69
C THR A 42 12.14 -3.60 -12.57
N GLY A 43 13.44 -3.57 -12.31
CA GLY A 43 14.43 -2.86 -13.12
C GLY A 43 14.21 -1.34 -13.24
N GLU A 44 14.46 -0.79 -14.43
CA GLU A 44 14.38 0.65 -14.70
C GLU A 44 12.96 1.21 -14.55
N ASP A 45 11.94 0.46 -14.99
CA ASP A 45 10.54 0.83 -14.81
C ASP A 45 10.19 0.95 -13.32
N HIS A 46 10.65 0.00 -12.49
CA HIS A 46 10.50 0.10 -11.05
C HIS A 46 11.18 1.36 -10.49
N ALA A 47 12.42 1.62 -10.89
CA ALA A 47 13.15 2.79 -10.40
C ALA A 47 12.41 4.11 -10.73
N ARG A 48 11.95 4.26 -11.99
CA ARG A 48 11.19 5.44 -12.45
C ARG A 48 9.87 5.60 -11.70
N ARG A 49 9.04 4.55 -11.66
CA ARG A 49 7.73 4.56 -11.00
C ARG A 49 7.85 4.74 -9.49
N ARG A 50 8.90 4.18 -8.88
CA ARG A 50 9.17 4.35 -7.45
C ARG A 50 9.58 5.77 -7.13
N ALA A 51 10.40 6.40 -7.97
CA ALA A 51 10.83 7.79 -7.78
C ALA A 51 9.61 8.74 -7.74
N LEU A 52 8.60 8.52 -8.57
CA LEU A 52 7.34 9.28 -8.53
C LEU A 52 6.64 9.14 -7.18
N ALA A 53 6.41 7.91 -6.71
CA ALA A 53 5.75 7.66 -5.43
C ALA A 53 6.56 8.23 -4.23
N VAL A 54 7.88 8.08 -4.25
CA VAL A 54 8.77 8.63 -3.21
C VAL A 54 8.76 10.15 -3.23
N GLY A 55 8.82 10.79 -4.40
CA GLY A 55 8.75 12.24 -4.53
C GLY A 55 7.44 12.81 -4.01
N MET A 56 6.31 12.17 -4.31
CA MET A 56 5.00 12.55 -3.77
C MET A 56 4.95 12.42 -2.25
N LEU A 57 5.47 11.33 -1.69
CA LEU A 57 5.53 11.13 -0.25
C LEU A 57 6.48 12.12 0.44
N ALA A 58 7.59 12.49 -0.20
CA ALA A 58 8.53 13.48 0.34
C ALA A 58 7.90 14.88 0.48
N ALA A 59 6.95 15.22 -0.39
CA ALA A 59 6.16 16.46 -0.31
C ALA A 59 5.10 16.44 0.81
N VAL A 60 4.85 15.28 1.44
CA VAL A 60 3.91 15.11 2.54
C VAL A 60 4.69 14.80 3.83
N PRO A 61 4.96 15.79 4.70
CA PRO A 61 5.60 15.52 5.98
C PRO A 61 4.73 14.56 6.82
N PRO A 62 5.25 13.45 7.35
CA PRO A 62 4.45 12.51 8.14
C PRO A 62 3.74 13.18 9.32
N ASP A 63 4.37 14.17 9.95
CA ASP A 63 3.82 14.93 11.07
C ASP A 63 2.48 15.62 10.72
N SER A 64 2.31 16.04 9.46
CA SER A 64 1.04 16.64 9.00
C SER A 64 -0.12 15.65 9.00
N LEU A 65 0.16 14.35 8.92
CA LEU A 65 -0.84 13.28 8.93
C LEU A 65 -1.30 12.92 10.35
N ARG A 66 -0.49 13.19 11.38
CA ARG A 66 -0.86 12.92 12.80
C ARG A 66 -1.98 13.84 13.29
N GLY A 67 -2.05 15.07 12.79
CA GLY A 67 -3.02 16.09 13.21
C GLY A 67 -4.35 16.07 12.44
N ALA A 68 -4.46 15.30 11.36
CA ALA A 68 -5.64 15.24 10.50
C ALA A 68 -6.74 14.33 11.11
N TYR A 69 -7.36 14.84 12.16
CA TYR A 69 -7.90 14.02 13.23
C TYR A 69 -9.27 13.36 13.03
N ARG A 70 -9.86 13.33 11.82
CA ARG A 70 -11.26 12.87 11.66
C ARG A 70 -11.58 12.27 10.29
N GLY A 71 -10.65 11.54 9.68
CA GLY A 71 -10.86 10.99 8.33
C GLY A 71 -10.47 9.53 8.20
N HIS A 72 -11.07 8.85 7.22
CA HIS A 72 -10.53 7.60 6.71
C HIS A 72 -9.06 7.83 6.28
N PRO A 73 -8.11 6.91 6.50
CA PRO A 73 -6.69 7.13 6.17
C PRO A 73 -6.45 7.59 4.72
N VAL A 74 -7.26 7.06 3.79
CA VAL A 74 -7.26 7.47 2.38
C VAL A 74 -7.65 8.93 2.20
N ASP A 75 -8.68 9.42 2.90
CA ASP A 75 -9.13 10.81 2.81
C ASP A 75 -8.06 11.78 3.33
N VAL A 76 -7.43 11.43 4.45
CA VAL A 76 -6.31 12.20 5.01
C VAL A 76 -5.14 12.26 4.03
N LEU A 77 -4.73 11.11 3.48
CA LEU A 77 -3.62 11.05 2.53
C LEU A 77 -3.97 11.75 1.20
N ALA A 78 -5.19 11.59 0.70
CA ALA A 78 -5.65 12.24 -0.53
C ALA A 78 -5.57 13.77 -0.42
N ARG A 79 -6.08 14.35 0.69
CA ARG A 79 -5.97 15.80 0.93
C ARG A 79 -4.52 16.26 1.01
N ALA A 80 -3.67 15.51 1.71
CA ALA A 80 -2.25 15.83 1.80
C ALA A 80 -1.53 15.78 0.44
N LEU A 81 -2.01 14.94 -0.49
CA LEU A 81 -1.54 14.86 -1.88
C LEU A 81 -2.21 15.90 -2.81
N GLY A 82 -3.08 16.77 -2.29
CA GLY A 82 -3.78 17.79 -3.07
C GLY A 82 -4.99 17.28 -3.86
N ILE A 83 -5.52 16.09 -3.54
CA ILE A 83 -6.70 15.50 -4.18
C ILE A 83 -7.95 15.95 -3.41
N ALA A 84 -8.73 16.85 -4.01
CA ALA A 84 -9.92 17.42 -3.39
C ALA A 84 -11.18 16.54 -3.50
N ALA A 85 -11.22 15.65 -4.50
CA ALA A 85 -12.39 14.80 -4.73
C ALA A 85 -12.55 13.73 -3.63
N PRO A 86 -13.79 13.35 -3.28
CA PRO A 86 -14.02 12.24 -2.35
C PRO A 86 -13.67 10.90 -3.05
N VAL A 87 -12.55 10.30 -2.64
CA VAL A 87 -12.00 9.09 -3.29
C VAL A 87 -12.07 7.83 -2.45
N VAL A 88 -12.50 7.90 -1.18
CA VAL A 88 -12.44 6.77 -0.23
C VAL A 88 -13.13 5.51 -0.76
N GLU A 89 -14.38 5.65 -1.21
CA GLU A 89 -15.17 4.51 -1.70
C GLU A 89 -14.57 3.90 -2.97
N LEU A 90 -14.16 4.76 -3.92
CA LEU A 90 -13.52 4.34 -5.16
C LEU A 90 -12.20 3.60 -4.90
N VAL A 91 -11.40 4.11 -3.96
CA VAL A 91 -10.15 3.49 -3.53
C VAL A 91 -10.40 2.14 -2.87
N ASP A 92 -11.44 2.00 -2.04
CA ASP A 92 -11.77 0.69 -1.46
C ASP A 92 -12.13 -0.32 -2.55
N TYR A 93 -13.00 0.03 -3.50
CA TYR A 93 -13.34 -0.85 -4.64
C TYR A 93 -12.10 -1.34 -5.39
N VAL A 94 -11.18 -0.42 -5.72
CA VAL A 94 -9.92 -0.79 -6.40
C VAL A 94 -9.01 -1.60 -5.48
N ALA A 95 -8.92 -1.26 -4.19
CA ALA A 95 -8.07 -1.96 -3.23
C ALA A 95 -8.48 -3.42 -3.02
N GLN A 96 -9.77 -3.76 -3.12
CA GLN A 96 -10.23 -5.15 -3.02
C GLN A 96 -9.70 -6.02 -4.16
N ALA A 97 -9.63 -5.46 -5.37
CA ALA A 97 -9.07 -6.14 -6.53
C ALA A 97 -7.54 -6.05 -6.57
N TYR A 98 -6.92 -4.97 -6.08
CA TYR A 98 -5.49 -4.67 -6.28
C TYR A 98 -4.50 -5.77 -5.83
N GLN A 99 -4.72 -6.39 -4.66
CA GLN A 99 -3.98 -7.57 -4.15
C GLN A 99 -4.90 -8.44 -3.29
N PRO A 100 -4.97 -9.79 -3.41
CA PRO A 100 -4.47 -10.70 -4.44
C PRO A 100 -5.54 -11.04 -5.51
N GLY A 101 -6.12 -10.02 -6.19
CA GLY A 101 -7.01 -10.25 -7.34
C GLY A 101 -8.32 -10.99 -7.03
N THR A 102 -8.70 -11.11 -5.75
CA THR A 102 -9.89 -11.85 -5.31
C THR A 102 -11.13 -10.97 -5.13
N GLY A 103 -10.99 -9.65 -5.36
CA GLY A 103 -12.10 -8.71 -5.31
C GLY A 103 -12.91 -8.65 -6.61
N ASP A 104 -13.97 -7.85 -6.60
CA ASP A 104 -14.82 -7.57 -7.76
C ASP A 104 -14.06 -6.69 -8.78
N GLU A 105 -13.38 -7.32 -9.75
CA GLU A 105 -12.62 -6.61 -10.78
C GLU A 105 -13.51 -5.73 -11.66
N THR A 106 -14.74 -6.15 -11.95
CA THR A 106 -15.71 -5.34 -12.71
C THR A 106 -16.00 -4.01 -12.00
N ARG A 107 -16.21 -4.05 -10.69
CA ARG A 107 -16.44 -2.84 -9.89
C ARG A 107 -15.18 -1.98 -9.77
N ALA A 108 -14.01 -2.61 -9.61
CA ALA A 108 -12.75 -1.89 -9.58
C ALA A 108 -12.50 -1.16 -10.92
N ASP A 109 -12.76 -1.82 -12.04
CA ASP A 109 -12.60 -1.27 -13.39
C ASP A 109 -13.58 -0.11 -13.63
N ALA A 110 -14.81 -0.22 -13.15
CA ALA A 110 -15.78 0.89 -13.20
C ALA A 110 -15.39 2.09 -12.32
N ALA A 111 -14.71 1.85 -11.19
CA ALA A 111 -14.26 2.91 -10.28
C ALA A 111 -13.01 3.65 -10.79
N LEU A 112 -12.15 2.96 -11.54
CA LEU A 112 -10.82 3.46 -11.87
C LEU A 112 -10.81 4.74 -12.73
N PRO A 113 -11.63 4.90 -13.79
CA PRO A 113 -11.67 6.16 -14.56
C PRO A 113 -11.96 7.38 -13.69
N ARG A 114 -12.80 7.23 -12.66
CA ARG A 114 -13.13 8.30 -11.70
C ARG A 114 -11.95 8.64 -10.79
N LEU A 115 -11.14 7.63 -10.42
CA LEU A 115 -9.89 7.86 -9.69
C LEU A 115 -8.83 8.53 -10.55
N VAL A 116 -8.74 8.14 -11.83
CA VAL A 116 -7.84 8.77 -12.80
C VAL A 116 -8.18 10.25 -12.93
N GLU A 117 -9.46 10.60 -13.13
CA GLU A 117 -9.92 11.99 -13.16
C GLU A 117 -9.52 12.76 -11.89
N ALA A 118 -9.80 12.19 -10.71
CA ALA A 118 -9.43 12.80 -9.43
C ALA A 118 -7.92 12.98 -9.23
N CYS A 119 -7.08 12.21 -9.93
CA CYS A 119 -5.63 12.19 -9.76
C CYS A 119 -4.85 12.89 -10.90
N GLY A 120 -5.54 13.54 -11.84
CA GLY A 120 -4.93 14.32 -12.94
C GLY A 120 -5.44 14.00 -14.34
N GLY A 121 -6.37 13.06 -14.49
CA GLY A 121 -7.08 12.78 -15.75
C GLY A 121 -6.31 11.97 -16.79
N ALA A 122 -4.99 11.84 -16.67
CA ALA A 122 -4.16 11.10 -17.62
C ALA A 122 -3.88 9.67 -17.16
N TYR A 123 -3.92 8.70 -18.09
CA TYR A 123 -3.48 7.32 -17.86
C TYR A 123 -1.95 7.21 -17.96
N ASP A 124 -1.23 7.90 -17.07
CA ASP A 124 0.23 7.92 -17.01
C ASP A 124 0.78 7.39 -15.66
N GLU A 125 2.11 7.30 -15.57
CA GLU A 125 2.79 6.80 -14.36
C GLU A 125 2.61 7.73 -13.15
N THR A 126 2.40 9.03 -13.36
CA THR A 126 2.20 9.99 -12.27
C THR A 126 0.83 9.77 -11.63
N THR A 127 -0.22 9.66 -12.43
CA THR A 127 -1.57 9.31 -11.97
C THR A 127 -1.58 7.93 -11.31
N ALA A 128 -0.94 6.93 -11.93
CA ALA A 128 -0.82 5.60 -11.35
C ALA A 128 -0.11 5.62 -9.98
N ALA A 129 0.95 6.42 -9.82
CA ALA A 129 1.64 6.58 -8.55
C ALA A 129 0.72 7.17 -7.46
N ARG A 130 -0.07 8.21 -7.78
CA ARG A 130 -1.05 8.78 -6.84
C ARG A 130 -2.10 7.76 -6.41
N ILE A 131 -2.73 7.08 -7.37
CA ILE A 131 -3.73 6.04 -7.09
C ILE A 131 -3.09 4.90 -6.28
N GLY A 132 -1.89 4.47 -6.66
CA GLY A 132 -1.12 3.42 -5.99
C GLY A 132 -0.79 3.75 -4.54
N LEU A 133 -0.52 5.02 -4.19
CA LEU A 133 -0.33 5.45 -2.81
C LEU A 133 -1.63 5.32 -2.00
N LEU A 134 -2.76 5.78 -2.53
CA LEU A 134 -4.06 5.71 -1.86
C LEU A 134 -4.51 4.26 -1.65
N VAL A 135 -4.43 3.44 -2.70
CA VAL A 135 -4.84 2.02 -2.66
C VAL A 135 -4.00 1.23 -1.65
N GLN A 136 -2.68 1.44 -1.64
CA GLN A 136 -1.80 0.74 -0.69
C GLN A 136 -1.95 1.23 0.74
N ALA A 137 -2.37 2.49 0.94
CA ALA A 137 -2.67 3.05 2.26
C ALA A 137 -4.09 2.70 2.76
N CYS A 138 -4.97 2.11 1.93
CA CYS A 138 -6.37 1.88 2.28
C CYS A 138 -6.54 0.80 3.35
N ARG A 139 -6.65 -0.47 2.92
CA ARG A 139 -6.96 -1.59 3.83
C ARG A 139 -5.83 -1.87 4.81
N ALA A 140 -4.57 -1.82 4.35
CA ALA A 140 -3.44 -2.09 5.22
C ALA A 140 -3.35 -1.12 6.42
N THR A 141 -3.63 0.18 6.21
CA THR A 141 -3.60 1.16 7.31
C THR A 141 -4.87 1.09 8.15
N ALA A 142 -6.04 0.87 7.55
CA ALA A 142 -7.28 0.69 8.29
C ALA A 142 -7.20 -0.51 9.25
N ASP A 143 -6.70 -1.65 8.75
CA ASP A 143 -6.45 -2.85 9.55
C ASP A 143 -5.41 -2.62 10.65
N LEU A 144 -4.33 -1.88 10.35
CA LEU A 144 -3.33 -1.54 11.35
C LEU A 144 -3.93 -0.68 12.47
N ILE A 145 -4.73 0.34 12.11
CA ILE A 145 -5.43 1.19 13.07
C ILE A 145 -6.34 0.35 13.95
N ASP A 146 -7.21 -0.47 13.35
CA ASP A 146 -8.19 -1.27 14.08
C ASP A 146 -7.53 -2.23 15.07
N ARG A 147 -6.55 -3.02 14.60
CA ARG A 147 -5.79 -3.94 15.45
C ARG A 147 -5.04 -3.20 16.57
N SER A 148 -4.50 -2.01 16.26
CA SER A 148 -3.74 -1.21 17.22
C SER A 148 -4.61 -0.46 18.23
N ARG A 149 -5.95 -0.55 18.14
CA ARG A 149 -6.84 -0.11 19.22
C ARG A 149 -6.76 -1.00 20.46
N THR A 150 -6.28 -2.24 20.28
CA THR A 150 -6.27 -3.27 21.33
C THR A 150 -4.88 -3.82 21.66
N ALA A 151 -3.87 -3.44 20.89
CA ALA A 151 -2.48 -3.88 21.08
C ALA A 151 -1.51 -2.79 20.59
N PRO A 152 -0.27 -2.73 21.11
CA PRO A 152 0.77 -1.85 20.57
C PRO A 152 1.04 -2.12 19.09
N VAL A 153 1.39 -1.08 18.33
CA VAL A 153 1.65 -1.18 16.88
C VAL A 153 2.75 -2.21 16.59
N GLU A 154 3.81 -2.21 17.39
CA GLU A 154 4.94 -3.14 17.26
C GLU A 154 4.50 -4.59 17.42
N GLU A 155 3.61 -4.88 18.38
CA GLU A 155 3.06 -6.21 18.60
C GLU A 155 2.15 -6.63 17.42
N VAL A 156 1.33 -5.70 16.91
CA VAL A 156 0.50 -5.95 15.73
C VAL A 156 1.37 -6.28 14.52
N LEU A 157 2.42 -5.50 14.26
CA LEU A 157 3.33 -5.75 13.14
C LEU A 157 4.09 -7.09 13.31
N GLN A 158 4.41 -7.49 14.54
CA GLN A 158 5.08 -8.75 14.83
C GLN A 158 4.16 -9.97 14.62
N ASN A 159 2.92 -9.91 15.13
CA ASN A 159 2.09 -11.10 15.28
C ASN A 159 0.92 -11.16 14.29
N ARG A 160 0.38 -10.01 13.90
CA ARG A 160 -0.80 -9.88 13.04
C ARG A 160 -0.65 -8.70 12.06
N PRO A 161 0.40 -8.67 11.23
CA PRO A 161 0.62 -7.59 10.29
C PRO A 161 -0.54 -7.48 9.28
N PRO A 162 -0.92 -6.27 8.84
CA PRO A 162 -2.01 -6.07 7.87
C PRO A 162 -1.77 -6.79 6.54
N VAL A 163 -0.51 -6.85 6.10
CA VAL A 163 -0.08 -7.58 4.91
C VAL A 163 0.89 -8.68 5.38
N PRO A 164 0.41 -9.90 5.66
CA PRO A 164 1.23 -10.93 6.29
C PRO A 164 2.16 -11.66 5.33
N MET A 165 1.90 -11.57 4.02
CA MET A 165 2.66 -12.29 2.99
C MET A 165 2.82 -11.41 1.74
N THR A 166 3.89 -11.64 0.99
CA THR A 166 4.07 -11.14 -0.38
C THR A 166 4.53 -12.25 -1.30
N LYS A 167 4.35 -12.11 -2.61
CA LYS A 167 4.82 -13.09 -3.60
C LYS A 167 6.13 -12.63 -4.22
N ARG A 168 7.02 -13.57 -4.47
CA ARG A 168 8.21 -13.40 -5.32
C ARG A 168 8.26 -14.51 -6.35
N GLN A 169 8.93 -14.25 -7.45
CA GLN A 169 9.21 -15.21 -8.50
C GLN A 169 10.71 -15.36 -8.66
N ALA A 170 11.21 -16.60 -8.62
CA ALA A 170 12.60 -16.89 -8.94
C ALA A 170 12.83 -16.63 -10.44
N LEU A 171 13.90 -15.90 -10.78
CA LEU A 171 14.28 -15.66 -12.18
C LEU A 171 14.69 -16.95 -12.89
N VAL A 172 15.34 -17.86 -12.17
CA VAL A 172 15.66 -19.20 -12.64
C VAL A 172 14.50 -20.12 -12.31
N GLY A 173 14.01 -20.88 -13.29
CA GLY A 173 12.90 -21.83 -13.12
C GLY A 173 11.50 -21.18 -13.08
N GLY A 174 11.38 -19.91 -12.69
CA GLY A 174 10.11 -19.18 -12.71
C GLY A 174 9.19 -19.49 -11.53
N ASP A 175 9.69 -20.15 -10.48
CA ASP A 175 8.89 -20.60 -9.35
C ASP A 175 8.34 -19.43 -8.53
N LEU A 176 7.04 -19.52 -8.19
CA LEU A 176 6.40 -18.59 -7.28
C LEU A 176 6.57 -19.03 -5.83
N VAL A 177 7.12 -18.13 -5.02
CA VAL A 177 7.29 -18.28 -3.58
C VAL A 177 6.48 -17.23 -2.82
N SER A 178 5.94 -17.63 -1.67
CA SER A 178 5.23 -16.78 -0.73
C SER A 178 6.15 -16.45 0.43
N VAL A 179 6.42 -15.16 0.65
CA VAL A 179 7.37 -14.67 1.64
C VAL A 179 6.63 -14.00 2.79
N PRO A 180 6.84 -14.42 4.05
CA PRO A 180 6.18 -13.81 5.19
C PRO A 180 6.71 -12.42 5.47
N LEU A 181 5.82 -11.53 5.89
CA LEU A 181 6.09 -10.15 6.28
C LEU A 181 5.60 -9.96 7.71
N ALA A 182 6.52 -9.81 8.66
CA ALA A 182 6.24 -9.59 10.07
C ALA A 182 7.38 -8.83 10.74
N GLY A 183 7.10 -8.18 11.86
CA GLY A 183 8.08 -7.40 12.63
C GLY A 183 8.76 -6.34 11.78
N ASP A 184 10.10 -6.36 11.75
CA ASP A 184 10.92 -5.46 10.93
C ASP A 184 10.66 -5.58 9.42
N LEU A 185 10.14 -6.72 8.98
CA LEU A 185 9.77 -7.01 7.60
C LEU A 185 8.30 -6.70 7.28
N ALA A 186 7.48 -6.23 8.23
CA ALA A 186 6.06 -5.93 7.98
C ALA A 186 5.83 -4.87 6.89
N PHE A 187 6.85 -4.05 6.62
CA PHE A 187 6.89 -3.07 5.53
C PHE A 187 7.81 -3.48 4.37
N GLY A 188 8.21 -4.75 4.31
CA GLY A 188 9.16 -5.30 3.34
C GLY A 188 10.62 -4.88 3.58
N ALA A 189 11.50 -5.36 2.71
CA ALA A 189 12.93 -5.09 2.70
C ALA A 189 13.44 -4.90 1.26
N GLY A 190 14.69 -4.45 1.14
CA GLY A 190 15.36 -4.30 -0.16
C GLY A 190 14.71 -3.25 -1.07
N PRO A 191 14.85 -3.40 -2.40
CA PRO A 191 14.33 -2.47 -3.40
C PRO A 191 12.82 -2.22 -3.30
N HIS A 192 12.07 -3.22 -2.85
CA HIS A 192 10.61 -3.18 -2.70
C HIS A 192 10.13 -2.81 -1.28
N ARG A 193 11.02 -2.33 -0.41
CA ARG A 193 10.61 -1.80 0.91
C ARG A 193 9.58 -0.68 0.73
N CYS A 194 8.52 -0.73 1.52
CA CYS A 194 7.44 0.25 1.48
C CYS A 194 8.00 1.66 1.74
N PRO A 195 7.88 2.60 0.78
CA PRO A 195 8.36 3.96 0.96
C PRO A 195 7.46 4.75 1.92
N GLY A 196 6.19 4.36 2.06
CA GLY A 196 5.20 5.02 2.90
C GLY A 196 5.17 4.54 4.36
N ARG A 197 6.20 3.84 4.87
CA ARG A 197 6.21 3.35 6.26
C ARG A 197 5.98 4.48 7.27
N ALA A 198 6.70 5.60 7.12
CA ALA A 198 6.57 6.73 8.04
C ALA A 198 5.17 7.35 7.99
N HIS A 199 4.60 7.50 6.78
CA HIS A 199 3.26 8.03 6.56
C HIS A 199 2.18 7.12 7.14
N ALA A 200 2.28 5.80 6.93
CA ALA A 200 1.36 4.82 7.50
C ALA A 200 1.37 4.87 9.03
N LEU A 201 2.55 4.90 9.66
CA LEU A 201 2.67 5.01 11.11
C LEU A 201 2.14 6.35 11.64
N ALA A 202 2.33 7.45 10.91
CA ALA A 202 1.76 8.75 11.29
C ALA A 202 0.22 8.78 11.18
N LEU A 203 -0.36 8.13 10.18
CA LEU A 203 -1.81 7.96 10.05
C LEU A 203 -2.37 7.12 11.21
N VAL A 204 -1.67 6.05 11.60
CA VAL A 204 -2.05 5.22 12.76
C VAL A 204 -1.98 6.02 14.05
N ASP A 205 -0.86 6.71 14.29
CA ASP A 205 -0.67 7.53 15.48
C ASP A 205 -1.74 8.62 15.60
N GLY A 206 -2.05 9.33 14.52
CA GLY A 206 -3.14 10.31 14.48
C GLY A 206 -4.51 9.72 14.79
N ALA A 207 -4.80 8.51 14.27
CA ALA A 207 -6.06 7.83 14.53
C ALA A 207 -6.20 7.31 15.98
N LEU A 208 -5.10 6.87 16.60
CA LEU A 208 -5.08 6.35 17.97
C LEU A 208 -5.08 7.46 19.03
N ARG A 209 -4.46 8.62 18.73
CA ARG A 209 -4.50 9.80 19.59
C ARG A 209 -5.88 10.48 19.66
N GLY A 210 -6.88 9.94 18.94
CA GLY A 210 -8.33 10.22 19.04
C GLY A 210 -8.78 10.52 20.48
N PRO A 211 -9.76 11.42 20.74
CA PRO A 211 -9.97 11.91 22.08
C PRO A 211 -10.36 10.70 22.91
N ASN A 212 -9.59 10.49 23.97
CA ASN A 212 -9.87 9.50 24.99
C ASN A 212 -11.38 9.49 25.20
N ARG A 213 -12.06 8.36 24.95
CA ARG A 213 -13.45 8.23 25.39
C ARG A 213 -13.37 8.51 26.87
N THR A 214 -13.87 9.67 27.28
CA THR A 214 -13.99 10.05 28.68
C THR A 214 -14.58 8.85 29.39
N ARG A 215 -13.78 8.23 30.25
CA ARG A 215 -14.24 7.23 31.21
C ARG A 215 -15.47 7.86 31.89
N PRO A 216 -16.64 7.19 31.92
CA PRO A 216 -17.79 7.76 32.61
C PRO A 216 -17.33 8.09 34.04
N ALA A 217 -17.58 9.34 34.45
CA ALA A 217 -17.39 9.74 35.82
C ALA A 217 -18.37 8.93 36.67
N SER A 218 -17.78 8.14 37.58
CA SER A 218 -18.34 7.49 38.77
C SER A 218 -19.74 6.89 38.68
#